data_AF-A0A524JMA8-F1
#
_entry.id   AF-A0A524JMA8-F1
#
_cell.length_a   1.000
_cell.length_b   1.000
_cell.length_c   1.000
_cell.angle_alpha   90.00
_cell.angle_beta   90.00
_cell.angle_gamma   90.00
#
_symmetry.space_group_name_H-M   'P 1'
#
loop_
_entity.id
_entity.type
_entity.pdbx_description
1 polymer ?
#
loop_
_entity_poly.entity_id
_entity_poly.type
_entity_poly.pdbx_seq_one_letter_code
_entity_poly.pdbx_strand_id
1 'polypeptide(L)'
;MDTKLSNSQAGRPEKFWKNPDFIIDYTWARVQPQFWQSISNEPQAAKSFEATTESLVYAYLTVNLNFKKIPLKGFMDDIEENILRACLRLTHGNQKNAAAVLHLKPTTLFEKMRKLCINGRRIKLSGKL
;
A
#
# COMPACT_ATOMS: atom_id res chain seq x y z
N MET A 1 41.57 34.60 -28.94
CA MET A 1 40.14 34.87 -29.17
C MET A 1 39.38 33.60 -28.85
N ASP A 2 38.64 33.70 -27.77
CA ASP A 2 37.94 32.64 -27.03
C ASP A 2 36.78 32.02 -27.77
N THR A 3 36.57 30.71 -27.59
CA THR A 3 35.24 30.10 -27.33
C THR A 3 35.44 28.60 -27.02
N LYS A 4 35.48 28.24 -25.73
CA LYS A 4 34.38 27.70 -24.90
C LYS A 4 34.00 26.24 -25.18
N LEU A 5 34.34 25.41 -24.18
CA LEU A 5 33.73 24.15 -23.79
C LEU A 5 32.19 24.16 -23.93
N SER A 6 31.62 23.09 -24.48
CA SER A 6 30.22 22.74 -24.23
C SER A 6 30.10 21.26 -23.86
N ASN A 7 30.00 21.07 -22.55
CA ASN A 7 29.69 19.85 -21.85
C ASN A 7 28.17 19.61 -22.00
N SER A 8 27.74 18.56 -22.72
CA SER A 8 26.31 18.24 -22.83
C SER A 8 25.84 17.55 -21.56
N GLN A 9 25.36 18.37 -20.62
CA GLN A 9 24.63 17.96 -19.44
C GLN A 9 23.31 17.27 -19.80
N ALA A 10 23.02 16.22 -19.03
CA ALA A 10 21.75 15.52 -18.97
C ALA A 10 20.57 16.49 -18.74
N GLY A 11 19.69 16.59 -19.73
CA GLY A 11 18.41 17.28 -19.61
C GLY A 11 17.30 16.31 -19.21
N ARG A 12 16.92 16.31 -17.92
CA ARG A 12 15.57 15.86 -17.52
C ARG A 12 14.55 16.85 -18.08
N PRO A 13 13.46 16.43 -18.72
CA PRO A 13 12.33 17.31 -18.91
C PRO A 13 11.47 17.33 -17.63
N GLU A 14 11.77 18.29 -16.74
CA GLU A 14 10.83 18.82 -15.75
C GLU A 14 9.74 19.64 -16.46
N LYS A 15 8.80 18.98 -17.14
CA LYS A 15 7.61 19.65 -17.68
C LYS A 15 6.41 18.70 -17.70
N PHE A 16 5.84 18.41 -16.52
CA PHE A 16 4.60 17.62 -16.44
C PHE A 16 3.46 18.30 -15.66
N TRP A 17 3.65 19.53 -15.17
CA TRP A 17 2.69 20.21 -14.28
C TRP A 17 2.29 21.63 -14.73
N LYS A 18 2.09 21.85 -16.03
CA LYS A 18 1.56 23.14 -16.52
C LYS A 18 0.46 22.96 -17.56
N ASN A 19 -0.61 22.28 -17.18
CA ASN A 19 -1.88 22.41 -17.88
C ASN A 19 -3.01 22.64 -16.86
N PRO A 20 -3.62 23.83 -16.81
CA PRO A 20 -4.73 24.14 -15.92
C PRO A 20 -6.08 23.55 -16.39
N ASP A 21 -6.11 22.86 -17.53
CA ASP A 21 -7.28 22.12 -18.02
C ASP A 21 -7.38 20.69 -17.44
N PHE A 22 -6.48 20.32 -16.52
CA PHE A 22 -6.58 19.06 -15.78
C PHE A 22 -7.58 19.23 -14.63
N ILE A 23 -8.86 19.41 -15.00
CA ILE A 23 -9.97 19.11 -14.11
C ILE A 23 -9.80 17.62 -13.78
N ILE A 24 -9.24 17.34 -12.61
CA ILE A 24 -9.06 16.00 -12.06
C ILE A 24 -10.46 15.44 -11.85
N ASP A 25 -10.95 14.76 -12.87
CA ASP A 25 -12.18 13.98 -12.81
C ASP A 25 -11.95 12.86 -11.79
N TYR A 26 -12.68 12.91 -10.68
CA TYR A 26 -12.64 11.97 -9.56
C TYR A 26 -13.23 10.59 -9.93
N THR A 27 -12.88 10.05 -11.09
CA THR A 27 -13.45 8.82 -11.65
C THR A 27 -12.87 7.53 -11.06
N TRP A 28 -11.72 7.58 -10.36
CA TRP A 28 -11.21 6.39 -9.67
C TRP A 28 -12.10 5.95 -8.48
N ALA A 29 -12.98 6.83 -8.00
CA ALA A 29 -13.99 6.53 -6.97
C ALA A 29 -15.35 6.07 -7.53
N ARG A 30 -15.55 6.06 -8.86
CA ARG A 30 -16.84 5.67 -9.48
C ARG A 30 -16.95 4.18 -9.81
N VAL A 31 -15.85 3.41 -9.73
CA VAL A 31 -15.91 1.95 -9.83
C VAL A 31 -16.16 1.37 -8.45
N GLN A 32 -17.45 1.42 -8.10
CA GLN A 32 -18.19 0.74 -7.03
C GLN A 32 -17.77 0.87 -5.55
N PRO A 33 -18.45 1.75 -4.81
CA PRO A 33 -18.80 1.57 -3.40
C PRO A 33 -19.71 0.35 -3.16
N GLN A 34 -20.32 -0.21 -4.20
CA GLN A 34 -21.41 -1.20 -4.06
C GLN A 34 -20.94 -2.58 -3.62
N PHE A 35 -19.75 -3.01 -4.03
CA PHE A 35 -19.17 -4.29 -3.61
C PHE A 35 -18.94 -4.32 -2.08
N TRP A 36 -18.36 -3.27 -1.53
CA TRP A 36 -18.13 -3.16 -0.09
C TRP A 36 -19.39 -2.87 0.71
N GLN A 37 -20.33 -2.09 0.17
CA GLN A 37 -21.65 -1.94 0.78
C GLN A 37 -22.39 -3.28 0.82
N SER A 38 -22.31 -4.10 -0.22
CA SER A 38 -22.96 -5.42 -0.25
C SER A 38 -22.32 -6.42 0.72
N ILE A 39 -21.00 -6.40 0.90
CA ILE A 39 -20.29 -7.23 1.90
C ILE A 39 -20.57 -6.73 3.33
N SER A 40 -20.55 -5.41 3.56
CA SER A 40 -20.87 -4.84 4.88
C SER A 40 -22.33 -5.02 5.28
N ASN A 41 -23.25 -5.12 4.31
CA ASN A 41 -24.67 -5.34 4.57
C ASN A 41 -25.01 -6.82 4.79
N GLU A 42 -24.06 -7.74 4.64
CA GLU A 42 -24.26 -9.14 4.95
C GLU A 42 -23.94 -9.37 6.45
N PRO A 43 -24.96 -9.60 7.30
CA PRO A 43 -24.76 -9.69 8.75
C PRO A 43 -23.85 -10.87 9.16
N GLN A 44 -23.71 -11.88 8.30
CA GLN A 44 -22.80 -13.00 8.52
C GLN A 44 -21.33 -12.64 8.26
N ALA A 45 -21.07 -11.88 7.19
CA ALA A 45 -19.72 -11.41 6.88
C ALA A 45 -19.20 -10.46 7.97
N ALA A 46 -20.04 -9.54 8.44
CA ALA A 46 -19.70 -8.64 9.54
C ALA A 46 -19.31 -9.38 10.83
N LYS A 47 -20.12 -10.38 11.24
CA LYS A 47 -19.82 -11.24 12.41
C LYS A 47 -18.53 -12.04 12.24
N SER A 48 -18.28 -12.56 11.05
CA SER A 48 -17.05 -13.32 10.77
C SER A 48 -15.80 -12.44 10.82
N PHE A 49 -15.91 -11.18 10.38
CA PHE A 49 -14.83 -10.21 10.46
C PHE A 49 -14.54 -9.84 11.92
N GLU A 50 -15.57 -9.52 12.70
CA GLU A 50 -15.44 -9.22 14.13
C GLU A 50 -14.74 -10.35 14.89
N ALA A 51 -15.21 -11.60 14.71
CA ALA A 51 -14.58 -12.77 15.31
C ALA A 51 -13.11 -12.96 14.88
N THR A 52 -12.79 -12.66 13.61
CA THR A 52 -11.40 -12.71 13.12
C THR A 52 -10.55 -11.63 13.77
N THR A 53 -11.08 -10.42 13.93
CA THR A 53 -10.36 -9.33 14.61
C THR A 53 -10.12 -9.63 16.09
N GLU A 54 -11.11 -10.19 16.79
CA GLU A 54 -10.95 -10.63 18.18
C GLU A 54 -9.90 -11.72 18.29
N SER A 55 -9.97 -12.75 17.44
CA SER A 55 -8.98 -13.83 17.40
C SER A 55 -7.56 -13.29 17.17
N LEU A 56 -7.40 -12.30 16.29
CA LEU A 56 -6.13 -11.65 16.02
C LEU A 56 -5.59 -10.88 17.24
N VAL A 57 -6.46 -10.15 17.94
CA VAL A 57 -6.11 -9.43 19.18
C VAL A 57 -5.71 -10.43 20.27
N TYR A 58 -6.48 -11.49 20.47
CA TYR A 58 -6.16 -12.55 21.41
C TYR A 58 -4.81 -13.20 21.10
N ALA A 59 -4.56 -13.56 19.83
CA ALA A 59 -3.28 -14.14 19.41
C ALA A 59 -2.09 -13.21 19.74
N TYR A 60 -2.21 -11.91 19.44
CA TYR A 60 -1.18 -10.93 19.77
C TYR A 60 -0.93 -10.85 21.27
N LEU A 61 -1.99 -10.75 22.08
CA LEU A 61 -1.89 -10.67 23.54
C LEU A 61 -1.29 -11.95 24.14
N THR A 62 -1.77 -13.12 23.73
CA THR A 62 -1.26 -14.41 24.23
C THR A 62 0.23 -14.57 23.95
N VAL A 63 0.71 -14.20 22.75
CA VAL A 63 2.15 -14.29 22.43
C VAL A 63 2.97 -13.30 23.27
N ASN A 64 2.44 -12.10 23.51
CA ASN A 64 3.12 -11.08 24.30
C ASN A 64 3.14 -11.34 25.81
N LEU A 65 2.11 -12.01 26.32
CA LEU A 65 2.04 -12.41 27.73
C LEU A 65 2.95 -13.61 28.05
N ASN A 66 3.16 -14.54 27.11
CA ASN A 66 3.84 -15.79 27.40
C ASN A 66 5.33 -15.84 27.00
N PHE A 67 5.76 -15.15 25.93
CA PHE A 67 7.08 -15.45 25.34
C PHE A 67 7.90 -14.25 24.88
N LYS A 68 7.30 -13.21 24.28
CA LYS A 68 8.07 -12.15 23.60
C LYS A 68 7.37 -10.80 23.64
N LYS A 69 8.12 -9.71 23.88
CA LYS A 69 7.68 -8.33 23.60
C LYS A 69 7.73 -8.08 22.08
N ILE A 70 6.79 -8.64 21.32
CA ILE A 70 6.67 -8.34 19.89
C ILE A 70 6.15 -6.90 19.77
N PRO A 71 6.88 -5.98 19.13
CA PRO A 71 6.38 -4.63 18.92
C PRO A 71 5.11 -4.67 18.06
N LEU A 72 4.03 -4.03 18.52
CA LEU A 72 2.75 -3.95 17.80
C LEU A 72 2.95 -3.56 16.33
N LYS A 73 3.85 -2.60 16.08
CA LYS A 73 4.18 -2.15 14.73
C LYS A 73 4.68 -3.28 13.83
N GLY A 74 5.56 -4.16 14.32
CA GLY A 74 6.09 -5.27 13.54
C GLY A 74 4.99 -6.29 13.20
N PHE A 75 4.16 -6.62 14.19
CA PHE A 75 2.99 -7.48 14.00
C PHE A 75 2.01 -6.92 12.95
N MET A 76 1.72 -5.62 13.01
CA MET A 76 0.86 -4.95 12.02
C MET A 76 1.49 -4.91 10.63
N ASP A 77 2.79 -4.65 10.53
CA ASP A 77 3.53 -4.66 9.25
C ASP A 77 3.46 -6.08 8.61
N ASP A 78 3.57 -7.16 9.40
CA ASP A 78 3.46 -8.55 8.90
C ASP A 78 2.05 -8.90 8.39
N ILE A 79 1.00 -8.47 9.11
CA ILE A 79 -0.39 -8.64 8.65
C ILE A 79 -0.63 -7.87 7.36
N GLU A 80 -0.18 -6.61 7.32
CA GLU A 80 -0.32 -5.77 6.14
C GLU A 80 0.40 -6.38 4.92
N GLU A 81 1.58 -6.95 5.12
CA GLU A 81 2.31 -7.66 4.06
C GLU A 81 1.48 -8.84 3.51
N ASN A 82 0.86 -9.64 4.39
CA ASN A 82 0.03 -10.77 3.98
C ASN A 82 -1.20 -10.32 3.17
N ILE A 83 -1.88 -9.27 3.62
CA ILE A 83 -3.04 -8.69 2.90
C ILE A 83 -2.62 -8.20 1.51
N LEU A 84 -1.51 -7.45 1.43
CA LEU A 84 -1.00 -6.93 0.16
C LEU A 84 -0.61 -8.07 -0.80
N ARG A 85 0.04 -9.12 -0.31
CA ARG A 85 0.38 -10.31 -1.10
C ARG A 85 -0.86 -11.04 -1.59
N ALA A 86 -1.88 -11.18 -0.75
CA ALA A 86 -3.15 -11.79 -1.14
C ALA A 86 -3.83 -10.96 -2.26
N CYS A 87 -3.91 -9.65 -2.11
CA CYS A 87 -4.47 -8.76 -3.14
C CYS A 87 -3.69 -8.84 -4.45
N LEU A 88 -2.35 -8.84 -4.41
CA LEU A 88 -1.54 -8.99 -5.61
C LEU A 88 -1.73 -10.35 -6.29
N ARG A 89 -1.92 -11.43 -5.52
CA ARG A 89 -2.24 -12.74 -6.10
C ARG A 89 -3.62 -12.72 -6.77
N LEU A 90 -4.62 -12.15 -6.10
CA LEU A 90 -5.99 -11.99 -6.64
C LEU A 90 -6.02 -11.17 -7.93
N THR A 91 -5.15 -10.16 -8.06
CA THR A 91 -5.07 -9.31 -9.26
C THR A 91 -3.98 -9.74 -10.25
N HIS A 92 -3.42 -10.94 -10.10
CA HIS A 92 -2.35 -11.48 -10.96
C HIS A 92 -1.15 -10.52 -11.11
N GLY A 93 -0.79 -9.81 -10.04
CA GLY A 93 0.31 -8.87 -9.99
C GLY A 93 0.00 -7.47 -10.53
N ASN A 94 -1.23 -7.20 -10.98
CA ASN A 94 -1.62 -5.87 -11.45
C ASN A 94 -1.79 -4.91 -10.25
N GLN A 95 -0.82 -4.03 -10.06
CA GLN A 95 -0.78 -3.08 -8.94
C GLN A 95 -1.90 -2.04 -9.00
N LYS A 96 -2.33 -1.59 -10.18
CA LYS A 96 -3.44 -0.63 -10.30
C LYS A 96 -4.74 -1.26 -9.83
N ASN A 97 -4.98 -2.51 -10.21
CA ASN A 97 -6.14 -3.27 -9.76
C ASN A 97 -6.05 -3.60 -8.27
N ALA A 98 -4.86 -3.96 -7.76
CA ALA A 98 -4.67 -4.19 -6.32
C ALA A 98 -4.95 -2.92 -5.51
N ALA A 99 -4.56 -1.75 -6.01
CA ALA A 99 -4.84 -0.46 -5.37
C ALA A 99 -6.35 -0.19 -5.34
N ALA A 100 -7.06 -0.52 -6.42
CA ALA A 100 -8.51 -0.42 -6.48
C ALA A 100 -9.20 -1.36 -5.47
N VAL A 101 -8.79 -2.64 -5.41
CA VAL A 101 -9.34 -3.63 -4.45
C VAL A 101 -9.16 -3.17 -3.00
N LEU A 102 -8.00 -2.58 -2.69
CA LEU A 102 -7.68 -2.08 -1.35
C LEU A 102 -8.18 -0.66 -1.06
N HIS A 103 -8.81 0.00 -2.05
CA HIS A 103 -9.20 1.41 -1.96
C HIS A 103 -8.06 2.36 -1.57
N LEU A 104 -6.88 2.12 -2.12
CA LEU A 104 -5.71 2.97 -1.92
C LEU A 104 -5.40 3.73 -3.21
N LYS A 105 -4.80 4.93 -3.06
CA LYS A 105 -4.14 5.56 -4.20
C LYS A 105 -3.01 4.66 -4.69
N PRO A 106 -2.79 4.51 -6.01
CA PRO A 106 -1.68 3.70 -6.53
C PRO A 106 -0.31 4.08 -5.95
N THR A 107 -0.08 5.38 -5.71
CA THR A 107 1.14 5.88 -5.07
C THR A 107 1.26 5.42 -3.62
N THR A 108 0.17 5.41 -2.85
CA THR A 108 0.15 4.89 -1.47
C THR A 108 0.41 3.39 -1.44
N LEU A 109 -0.19 2.63 -2.36
CA LEU A 109 0.08 1.20 -2.48
C LEU A 109 1.56 0.95 -2.79
N PHE A 110 2.12 1.68 -3.75
CA PHE A 110 3.54 1.56 -4.11
C PHE A 110 4.46 1.83 -2.91
N GLU A 111 4.20 2.89 -2.14
CA GLU A 111 4.97 3.20 -0.94
C GLU A 111 4.86 2.12 0.15
N LYS A 112 3.67 1.56 0.35
CA LYS A 112 3.45 0.43 1.27
C LYS A 112 4.23 -0.81 0.82
N MET A 113 4.14 -1.17 -0.46
CA MET A 113 4.89 -2.29 -1.04
C MET A 113 6.40 -2.09 -0.96
N ARG A 114 6.88 -0.84 -1.10
CA ARG A 114 8.29 -0.48 -0.96
C ARG A 114 8.76 -0.64 0.49
N LYS A 115 8.01 -0.11 1.46
CA LYS A 115 8.31 -0.22 2.90
C LYS A 115 8.36 -1.69 3.35
N LEU A 116 7.41 -2.50 2.88
CA LEU A 116 7.30 -3.93 3.22
C LEU A 116 8.15 -4.84 2.32
N CYS A 117 8.94 -4.25 1.41
CA CYS A 117 9.91 -4.97 0.57
C CYS A 117 9.31 -6.09 -0.30
N ILE A 118 8.02 -5.99 -0.66
CA ILE A 118 7.29 -7.00 -1.44
C ILE A 118 7.89 -7.13 -2.86
N ASN A 119 8.49 -6.06 -3.38
CA ASN A 119 9.15 -6.01 -4.71
C ASN A 119 10.63 -6.46 -4.70
N GLY A 120 11.08 -7.20 -3.69
CA GLY A 120 12.36 -7.91 -3.72
C GLY A 120 13.62 -7.10 -3.38
N ARG A 121 13.52 -5.80 -3.12
CA ARG A 121 14.63 -5.04 -2.50
C ARG A 121 14.30 -4.74 -1.05
N ARG A 122 14.80 -5.58 -0.14
CA ARG A 122 14.95 -5.20 1.28
C ARG A 122 15.99 -4.09 1.37
N ILE A 123 15.58 -2.85 1.15
CA ILE A 123 16.39 -1.70 1.54
C ILE A 123 16.35 -1.72 3.06
N LYS A 124 17.42 -2.20 3.71
CA LYS A 124 17.63 -2.03 5.15
C LYS A 124 17.58 -0.53 5.42
N LEU A 125 16.43 0.00 5.79
CA LEU A 125 16.33 1.31 6.42
C LEU A 125 16.79 1.14 7.87
N SER A 126 18.07 0.80 8.08
CA SER A 126 18.71 0.98 9.37
C SER A 126 19.06 2.45 9.50
N GLY A 127 18.05 3.28 9.74
CA GLY A 127 18.24 4.63 10.26
C GLY A 127 18.66 4.51 11.72
N LYS A 128 19.96 4.34 11.95
CA LYS A 128 20.58 4.84 13.17
C LYS A 128 20.49 6.37 13.10
N LEU A 129 19.74 6.96 14.02
CA LEU A 129 20.01 8.27 14.59
C LEU A 129 19.99 8.09 16.10
#